data_AF-A0A535KQX3-F1
#
_entry.id   AF-A0A535KQX3-F1
#
_cell.length_a   1.000
_cell.length_b   1.000
_cell.length_c   1.000
_cell.angle_alpha   90.00
_cell.angle_beta   90.00
_cell.angle_gamma   90.00
#
_symmetry.space_group_name_H-M   'P 1'
#
loop_
_entity.id
_entity.type
_entity.pdbx_description
1 polymer ?
#
loop_
_entity_poly.entity_id
_entity_poly.type
_entity_poly.pdbx_seq_one_letter_code
_entity_poly.pdbx_strand_id
1 'polypeptide(L)'
;LRELETTFPGELTVVSVHTAKFPNEKLTESVRDAVLRYSIDHPVVNDRNQHLWQQYAIKAWPTLVFVDPENRVIARHEGELNPEAGKALLREMIAEFDAAGLLDHRPLRFAHQTTSGSFLAFPGKVAVDARADRLVVSDSTHHRLVETNLSGKVQHIIGTGEPGHTDGTFAQAEFNRPQGVTLAGGTLFVADTENHLIRRVNLVTQQVETIAGTGEQYGMVHTPIEGPAHSVALNSPWDIVCHGDDLYIAMAGSHRIYILHLASGIIEPFAGAGPEALRDGSYQEALFAQPDGLTLDDHRVLYVADSESSAVRAIALSGPPRVTTLVGTGLFDFGDVDGVGDEALLQHVQAVCAVDGQLYLADTYNNRIKVLNPQTRAVRSFAGTGVAGFKDGAPDSAQFNEPGGRSTHRSCRNAHSAHVVTSPPIPPSNQPVRLSTGAESADPSLVAPALPVLRRLSNKAQA
;
A
#
# COMPACT_ATOMS: atom_id res chain seq x y z
N LEU A 1 1.25 -5.72 14.65
CA LEU A 1 0.17 -5.40 15.61
C LEU A 1 -0.87 -6.54 15.71
N ARG A 2 -1.48 -6.98 14.59
CA ARG A 2 -2.46 -8.09 14.58
C ARG A 2 -2.01 -9.33 15.36
N GLU A 3 -0.75 -9.74 15.23
CA GLU A 3 -0.21 -10.85 16.02
C GLU A 3 -0.26 -10.62 17.53
N LEU A 4 -0.01 -9.40 18.01
CA LEU A 4 -0.09 -9.06 19.43
C LEU A 4 -1.54 -9.12 19.92
N GLU A 5 -2.47 -8.58 19.13
CA GLU A 5 -3.90 -8.59 19.43
C GLU A 5 -4.46 -10.02 19.51
N THR A 6 -4.05 -10.89 18.58
CA THR A 6 -4.42 -12.32 18.61
C THR A 6 -3.80 -13.05 19.79
N THR A 7 -2.58 -12.66 20.21
CA THR A 7 -1.88 -13.31 21.33
C THR A 7 -2.45 -12.89 22.68
N PHE A 8 -2.91 -11.65 22.83
CA PHE A 8 -3.40 -11.07 24.09
C PHE A 8 -4.79 -10.44 23.96
N PRO A 9 -5.83 -11.19 23.55
CA PRO A 9 -7.14 -10.63 23.22
C PRO A 9 -7.94 -10.15 24.44
N GLY A 10 -7.56 -10.56 25.66
CA GLY A 10 -8.21 -10.13 26.91
C GLY A 10 -7.48 -8.99 27.62
N GLU A 11 -6.20 -8.80 27.29
CA GLU A 11 -5.26 -7.98 28.06
C GLU A 11 -4.74 -6.77 27.28
N LEU A 12 -4.70 -6.87 25.94
CA LEU A 12 -4.21 -5.81 25.07
C LEU A 12 -5.37 -5.19 24.27
N THR A 13 -5.46 -3.86 24.32
CA THR A 13 -6.26 -3.09 23.37
C THR A 13 -5.32 -2.22 22.53
N VAL A 14 -5.35 -2.42 21.23
CA VAL A 14 -4.66 -1.54 20.28
C VAL A 14 -5.63 -0.42 19.86
N VAL A 15 -5.12 0.81 19.79
CA VAL A 15 -5.83 1.93 19.19
C VAL A 15 -4.87 2.61 18.23
N SER A 16 -5.22 2.62 16.95
CA SER A 16 -4.44 3.31 15.93
C SER A 16 -4.81 4.79 15.92
N VAL A 17 -3.83 5.65 16.22
CA VAL A 17 -3.98 7.11 16.08
C VAL A 17 -3.41 7.50 14.72
N HIS A 18 -4.28 7.50 13.70
CA HIS A 18 -3.91 7.88 12.35
C HIS A 18 -3.55 9.36 12.32
N THR A 19 -2.29 9.64 12.02
CA THR A 19 -1.73 10.99 11.90
C THR A 19 -1.21 11.16 10.48
N ALA A 20 -1.93 11.95 9.69
CA ALA A 20 -1.68 12.11 8.26
C ALA A 20 -0.33 12.79 7.96
N LYS A 21 0.40 12.24 6.97
CA LYS A 21 1.53 12.92 6.30
C LYS A 21 0.99 13.80 5.17
N PHE A 22 0.14 13.24 4.32
CA PHE A 22 -0.44 13.89 3.14
C PHE A 22 -1.83 14.51 3.42
N PRO A 23 -2.22 15.57 2.68
CA PRO A 23 -3.55 16.18 2.79
C PRO A 23 -4.70 15.19 2.57
N ASN A 24 -4.62 14.28 1.59
CA ASN A 24 -5.67 13.29 1.32
C ASN A 24 -5.95 12.40 2.55
N GLU A 25 -4.90 12.01 3.27
CA GLU A 25 -5.01 11.14 4.45
C GLU A 25 -5.68 11.82 5.67
N LYS A 26 -5.94 13.13 5.62
CA LYS A 26 -6.72 13.83 6.65
C LYS A 26 -8.22 13.55 6.51
N LEU A 27 -8.67 13.11 5.33
CA LEU A 27 -10.08 12.84 5.05
C LEU A 27 -10.52 11.54 5.72
N THR A 28 -11.64 11.58 6.45
CA THR A 28 -12.16 10.41 7.17
C THR A 28 -12.50 9.25 6.25
N GLU A 29 -12.97 9.52 5.04
CA GLU A 29 -13.29 8.46 4.06
C GLU A 29 -12.01 7.79 3.52
N SER A 30 -10.95 8.54 3.23
CA SER A 30 -9.66 7.96 2.83
C SER A 30 -9.06 7.08 3.93
N VAL A 31 -9.14 7.51 5.20
CA VAL A 31 -8.73 6.68 6.35
C VAL A 31 -9.59 5.43 6.48
N ARG A 32 -10.90 5.54 6.24
CA ARG A 32 -11.81 4.40 6.26
C ARG A 32 -11.47 3.40 5.16
N ASP A 33 -11.20 3.87 3.95
CA ASP A 33 -10.75 3.06 2.82
C ASP A 33 -9.45 2.34 3.15
N ALA A 34 -8.49 3.02 3.80
CA ALA A 34 -7.26 2.39 4.27
C ALA A 34 -7.51 1.33 5.36
N VAL A 35 -8.40 1.60 6.34
CA VAL A 35 -8.79 0.61 7.37
C VAL A 35 -9.34 -0.66 6.74
N LEU A 36 -10.22 -0.53 5.74
CA LEU A 36 -10.79 -1.66 5.01
C LEU A 36 -9.73 -2.35 4.15
N ARG A 37 -8.93 -1.57 3.42
CA ARG A 37 -7.84 -2.07 2.57
C ARG A 37 -6.81 -2.83 3.38
N TYR A 38 -6.50 -2.41 4.61
CA TYR A 38 -5.54 -3.04 5.52
C TYR A 38 -6.15 -4.05 6.51
N SER A 39 -7.47 -4.26 6.42
CA SER A 39 -8.21 -5.15 7.31
C SER A 39 -7.86 -4.88 8.78
N ILE A 40 -7.88 -3.60 9.15
CA ILE A 40 -7.57 -3.13 10.50
C ILE A 40 -8.83 -3.33 11.36
N ASP A 41 -8.74 -4.23 12.34
CA ASP A 41 -9.87 -4.64 13.18
C ASP A 41 -10.02 -3.84 14.48
N HIS A 42 -8.95 -3.18 14.91
CA HIS A 42 -8.97 -2.34 16.11
C HIS A 42 -9.48 -0.91 15.84
N PRO A 43 -9.87 -0.17 16.89
CA PRO A 43 -10.27 1.22 16.77
C PRO A 43 -9.21 2.09 16.10
N VAL A 44 -9.66 2.95 15.19
CA VAL A 44 -8.83 3.97 14.53
C VAL A 44 -9.39 5.35 14.79
N VAL A 45 -8.54 6.23 15.31
CA VAL A 45 -8.83 7.65 15.51
C VAL A 45 -8.12 8.43 14.41
N ASN A 46 -8.85 9.24 13.65
CA ASN A 46 -8.25 10.16 12.67
C ASN A 46 -7.84 11.47 13.37
N ASP A 47 -6.58 11.56 13.79
CA ASP A 47 -5.94 12.75 14.35
C ASP A 47 -5.46 13.71 13.24
N ARG A 48 -6.41 14.16 12.42
CA ARG A 48 -6.15 14.98 11.22
C ARG A 48 -5.33 16.26 11.46
N ASN A 49 -5.37 16.78 12.68
CA ASN A 49 -4.70 18.01 13.10
C ASN A 49 -3.44 17.74 13.94
N GLN A 50 -3.03 16.47 14.06
CA GLN A 50 -1.82 16.04 14.77
C GLN A 50 -1.82 16.48 16.25
N HIS A 51 -2.99 16.55 16.89
CA HIS A 51 -3.11 16.98 18.28
C HIS A 51 -2.46 15.98 19.23
N LEU A 52 -2.80 14.70 19.10
CA LEU A 52 -2.21 13.63 19.92
C LEU A 52 -0.74 13.43 19.57
N TRP A 53 -0.39 13.50 18.28
CA TRP A 53 1.01 13.46 17.84
C TRP A 53 1.89 14.50 18.57
N GLN A 54 1.41 15.75 18.68
CA GLN A 54 2.12 16.81 19.38
C GLN A 54 2.12 16.62 20.90
N GLN A 55 0.97 16.26 21.49
CA GLN A 55 0.86 16.05 22.94
C GLN A 55 1.78 14.93 23.44
N TYR A 56 1.96 13.87 22.65
CA TYR A 56 2.85 12.75 22.96
C TYR A 56 4.28 12.94 22.43
N ALA A 57 4.58 14.12 21.86
CA ALA A 57 5.88 14.48 21.30
C ALA A 57 6.41 13.42 20.31
N ILE A 58 5.53 12.90 19.44
CA ILE A 58 5.88 11.88 18.45
C ILE A 58 6.79 12.50 17.38
N LYS A 59 7.75 11.71 16.88
CA LYS A 59 8.80 12.18 15.94
C LYS A 59 9.01 11.30 14.71
N ALA A 60 8.43 10.10 14.69
CA ALA A 60 8.63 9.13 13.62
C ALA A 60 7.36 8.32 13.39
N TRP A 61 7.11 7.99 12.12
CA TRP A 61 6.11 6.98 11.75
C TRP A 61 6.81 5.62 11.56
N PRO A 62 6.23 4.51 12.05
CA PRO A 62 5.26 4.46 13.13
C PRO A 62 5.92 4.76 14.50
N THR A 63 5.11 5.11 15.50
CA THR A 63 5.53 5.12 16.91
C THR A 63 4.45 4.42 17.74
N LEU A 64 4.85 3.47 18.57
CA LEU A 64 3.98 2.81 19.54
C LEU A 64 4.16 3.46 20.91
N VAL A 65 3.04 3.72 21.58
CA VAL A 65 3.01 4.22 22.96
C VAL A 65 2.27 3.20 23.80
N PHE A 66 2.93 2.70 24.84
CA PHE A 66 2.35 1.73 25.77
C PHE A 66 1.78 2.48 26.98
N VAL A 67 0.49 2.25 27.23
CA VAL A 67 -0.27 2.87 28.33
C VAL A 67 -0.71 1.77 29.29
N ASP A 68 -0.44 1.95 30.59
CA ASP A 68 -0.82 1.00 31.64
C ASP A 68 -2.30 1.14 32.06
N PRO A 69 -2.84 0.19 32.85
CA PRO A 69 -4.22 0.27 33.34
C PRO A 69 -4.53 1.47 34.26
N GLU A 70 -3.50 2.14 34.78
CA GLU A 70 -3.62 3.35 35.59
C GLU A 70 -3.50 4.64 34.75
N ASN A 71 -3.47 4.52 33.41
CA ASN A 71 -3.35 5.58 32.42
C ASN A 71 -1.99 6.29 32.37
N ARG A 72 -0.91 5.60 32.74
CA ARG A 72 0.45 6.12 32.63
C ARG A 72 1.07 5.66 31.32
N VAL A 73 1.82 6.55 30.67
CA VAL A 73 2.71 6.16 29.57
C VAL A 73 3.93 5.49 30.19
N ILE A 74 4.13 4.21 29.89
CA ILE A 74 5.18 3.38 30.51
C ILE A 74 6.29 3.00 29.55
N ALA A 75 6.02 3.01 28.24
CA ALA A 75 7.05 2.80 27.23
C ALA A 75 6.68 3.45 25.89
N ARG A 76 7.69 3.65 25.05
CA ARG A 76 7.57 4.13 23.67
C ARG A 76 8.54 3.35 22.79
N HIS A 77 8.10 3.01 21.58
CA HIS A 77 8.92 2.36 20.55
C HIS A 77 8.76 3.11 19.23
N GLU A 78 9.86 3.59 18.65
CA GLU A 78 9.89 4.27 17.35
C GLU A 78 10.29 3.30 16.26
N GLY A 79 9.61 3.37 15.11
CA GLY A 79 9.79 2.44 14.00
C GLY A 79 8.98 1.16 14.16
N GLU A 80 9.17 0.24 13.21
CA GLU A 80 8.48 -1.04 13.20
C GLU A 80 8.87 -1.89 14.43
N LEU A 81 7.89 -2.60 14.98
CA LEU A 81 8.09 -3.48 16.14
C LEU A 81 8.12 -4.93 15.67
N ASN A 82 9.22 -5.62 15.97
CA ASN A 82 9.30 -7.07 15.80
C ASN A 82 8.22 -7.74 16.69
N PRO A 83 7.33 -8.59 16.12
CA PRO A 83 6.23 -9.19 16.87
C PRO A 83 6.67 -10.01 18.09
N GLU A 84 7.74 -10.80 17.99
CA GLU A 84 8.22 -11.62 19.11
C GLU A 84 8.79 -10.77 20.25
N ALA A 85 9.53 -9.72 19.91
CA ALA A 85 10.00 -8.75 20.91
C ALA A 85 8.80 -8.06 21.62
N GLY A 86 7.77 -7.69 20.85
CA GLY A 86 6.53 -7.15 21.40
C GLY A 86 5.80 -8.13 22.33
N LYS A 87 5.70 -9.41 21.94
CA LYS A 87 5.08 -10.46 22.78
C LYS A 87 5.85 -10.67 24.07
N ALA A 88 7.18 -10.68 24.02
CA ALA A 88 8.02 -10.83 25.22
C ALA A 88 7.79 -9.69 26.22
N LEU A 89 7.84 -8.44 25.75
CA LEU A 89 7.60 -7.26 26.58
C LEU A 89 6.20 -7.29 27.22
N LEU A 90 5.16 -7.60 26.44
CA LEU A 90 3.79 -7.62 26.93
C LEU A 90 3.54 -8.74 27.95
N ARG A 91 4.13 -9.92 27.80
CA ARG A 91 3.95 -11.03 28.77
C ARG A 91 4.40 -10.64 30.18
N GLU A 92 5.55 -9.97 30.30
CA GLU A 92 6.08 -9.53 31.60
C GLU A 92 5.15 -8.49 32.25
N MET A 93 4.73 -7.48 31.48
CA MET A 93 3.82 -6.43 31.94
C MET A 93 2.45 -6.97 32.33
N ILE A 94 1.87 -7.86 31.52
CA ILE A 94 0.57 -8.47 31.80
C ILE A 94 0.63 -9.25 33.11
N ALA A 95 1.66 -10.08 33.30
CA ALA A 95 1.80 -10.86 34.54
C ALA A 95 1.92 -9.98 35.79
N GLU A 96 2.64 -8.86 35.70
CA GLU A 96 2.76 -7.87 36.78
C GLU A 96 1.40 -7.23 37.11
N PHE A 97 0.69 -6.71 36.11
CA PHE A 97 -0.58 -6.02 36.33
C PHE A 97 -1.71 -6.97 36.75
N ASP A 98 -1.68 -8.23 36.29
CA ASP A 98 -2.60 -9.27 36.76
C ASP A 98 -2.36 -9.63 38.22
N ALA A 99 -1.10 -9.82 38.62
CA ALA A 99 -0.76 -10.08 40.01
C ALA A 99 -1.18 -8.94 40.95
N ALA A 100 -1.17 -7.70 40.44
CA ALA A 100 -1.67 -6.52 41.15
C ALA A 100 -3.21 -6.35 41.09
N GLY A 101 -3.93 -7.16 40.32
CA GLY A 101 -5.38 -7.08 40.16
C GLY A 101 -5.85 -5.83 39.40
N LEU A 102 -5.00 -5.28 38.53
CA LEU A 102 -5.24 -4.04 37.79
C LEU A 102 -5.83 -4.27 36.39
N LEU A 103 -5.74 -5.48 35.84
CA LEU A 103 -6.27 -5.80 34.52
C LEU A 103 -7.74 -6.21 34.56
N ASP A 104 -8.48 -5.71 33.57
CA ASP A 104 -9.86 -6.09 33.30
C ASP A 104 -9.92 -6.93 32.02
N HIS A 105 -10.15 -8.23 32.18
CA HIS A 105 -10.17 -9.22 31.10
C HIS A 105 -11.48 -9.28 30.32
N ARG A 106 -12.42 -8.35 30.57
CA ARG A 106 -13.69 -8.32 29.84
C ARG A 106 -13.43 -7.97 28.37
N PRO A 107 -13.88 -8.79 27.41
CA PRO A 107 -13.65 -8.51 25.99
C PRO A 107 -14.25 -7.17 25.57
N LEU A 108 -13.42 -6.30 24.98
CA LEU A 108 -13.90 -5.12 24.29
C LEU A 108 -14.43 -5.54 22.91
N ARG A 109 -15.62 -5.06 22.57
CA ARG A 109 -16.23 -5.30 21.26
C ARG A 109 -16.36 -3.98 20.53
N PHE A 110 -15.73 -3.90 19.37
CA PHE A 110 -15.81 -2.74 18.49
C PHE A 110 -16.68 -3.07 17.28
N ALA A 111 -17.28 -2.05 16.69
CA ALA A 111 -18.00 -2.21 15.44
C ALA A 111 -16.99 -2.36 14.31
N HIS A 112 -16.98 -3.51 13.64
CA HIS A 112 -16.15 -3.75 12.47
C HIS A 112 -16.87 -3.22 11.22
N GLN A 113 -16.12 -2.52 10.38
CA GLN A 113 -16.59 -2.20 9.04
C GLN A 113 -16.23 -3.35 8.10
N THR A 114 -17.16 -3.70 7.21
CA THR A 114 -16.95 -4.71 6.18
C THR A 114 -17.04 -4.05 4.82
N THR A 115 -16.23 -4.54 3.87
CA THR A 115 -16.29 -4.08 2.49
C THR A 115 -17.64 -4.49 1.87
N SER A 116 -18.16 -3.65 0.97
CA SER A 116 -19.28 -4.06 0.12
C SER A 116 -18.84 -5.19 -0.81
N GLY A 117 -19.70 -6.18 -1.06
CA GLY A 117 -19.44 -7.33 -1.93
C GLY A 117 -19.40 -7.01 -3.44
N SER A 118 -18.65 -5.97 -3.84
CA SER A 118 -18.35 -5.67 -5.23
C SER A 118 -17.51 -6.77 -5.86
N PHE A 119 -17.51 -6.85 -7.19
CA PHE A 119 -16.77 -7.90 -7.90
C PHE A 119 -15.24 -7.77 -7.73
N LEU A 120 -14.73 -6.53 -7.76
CA LEU A 120 -13.36 -6.19 -7.39
C LEU A 120 -13.36 -5.53 -6.01
N ALA A 121 -12.24 -5.55 -5.29
CA ALA A 121 -12.06 -4.86 -4.02
C ALA A 121 -10.62 -4.34 -3.90
N PHE A 122 -10.48 -3.01 -3.82
CA PHE A 122 -9.20 -2.29 -3.83
C PHE A 122 -8.17 -2.86 -4.82
N PRO A 123 -8.53 -2.97 -6.12
CA PRO A 123 -7.62 -3.51 -7.10
C PRO A 123 -6.38 -2.63 -7.27
N GLY A 124 -5.20 -3.24 -7.20
CA GLY A 124 -3.92 -2.55 -7.15
C GLY A 124 -3.43 -2.10 -8.53
N LYS A 125 -3.25 -3.05 -9.44
CA LYS A 125 -2.65 -2.85 -10.77
C LYS A 125 -3.40 -3.60 -11.86
N VAL A 126 -3.06 -3.27 -13.10
CA VAL A 126 -3.63 -3.88 -14.31
C VAL A 126 -2.54 -4.12 -15.32
N ALA A 127 -2.60 -5.25 -16.04
CA ALA A 127 -1.77 -5.57 -17.19
C ALA A 127 -2.65 -5.80 -18.42
N VAL A 128 -2.20 -5.35 -19.59
CA VAL A 128 -2.98 -5.44 -20.84
C VAL A 128 -2.14 -6.03 -21.96
N ASP A 129 -2.71 -7.03 -22.65
CA ASP A 129 -2.22 -7.54 -23.93
C ASP A 129 -3.34 -7.41 -24.96
N ALA A 130 -3.33 -6.31 -25.71
CA ALA A 130 -4.41 -6.04 -26.65
C ALA A 130 -4.31 -6.88 -27.93
N ARG A 131 -3.15 -7.51 -28.23
CA ARG A 131 -3.06 -8.45 -29.36
C ARG A 131 -3.78 -9.76 -29.03
N ALA A 132 -3.74 -10.15 -27.76
CA ALA A 132 -4.43 -11.33 -27.25
C ALA A 132 -5.84 -11.06 -26.73
N ASP A 133 -6.38 -9.83 -26.86
CA ASP A 133 -7.64 -9.39 -26.25
C ASP A 133 -7.70 -9.76 -24.75
N ARG A 134 -6.68 -9.37 -23.98
CA ARG A 134 -6.49 -9.77 -22.58
C ARG A 134 -6.21 -8.59 -21.67
N LEU A 135 -6.85 -8.62 -20.50
CA LEU A 135 -6.63 -7.70 -19.39
C LEU A 135 -6.59 -8.48 -18.08
N VAL A 136 -5.55 -8.30 -17.27
CA VAL A 136 -5.41 -8.93 -15.96
C VAL A 136 -5.38 -7.86 -14.88
N VAL A 137 -6.22 -8.00 -13.86
CA VAL A 137 -6.29 -7.12 -12.70
C VAL A 137 -5.77 -7.84 -11.47
N SER A 138 -4.93 -7.21 -10.67
CA SER A 138 -4.68 -7.65 -9.30
C SER A 138 -5.79 -7.15 -8.39
N ASP A 139 -6.65 -8.07 -7.95
CA ASP A 139 -7.81 -7.81 -7.10
C ASP A 139 -7.38 -7.93 -5.64
N SER A 140 -6.60 -6.94 -5.17
CA SER A 140 -5.67 -7.08 -4.06
C SER A 140 -6.36 -7.51 -2.76
N THR A 141 -7.50 -6.92 -2.39
CA THR A 141 -8.16 -7.29 -1.11
C THR A 141 -9.08 -8.49 -1.22
N HIS A 142 -9.30 -9.01 -2.42
CA HIS A 142 -9.79 -10.38 -2.61
C HIS A 142 -8.65 -11.38 -2.81
N HIS A 143 -7.38 -11.01 -2.56
CA HIS A 143 -6.24 -11.93 -2.54
C HIS A 143 -6.13 -12.82 -3.79
N ARG A 144 -6.41 -12.25 -4.97
CA ARG A 144 -6.49 -12.99 -6.24
C ARG A 144 -6.20 -12.12 -7.45
N LEU A 145 -6.13 -12.74 -8.62
CA LEU A 145 -6.05 -12.07 -9.91
C LEU A 145 -7.31 -12.36 -10.73
N VAL A 146 -7.71 -11.41 -11.57
CA VAL A 146 -8.86 -11.53 -12.48
C VAL A 146 -8.38 -11.34 -13.91
N GLU A 147 -8.42 -12.40 -14.72
CA GLU A 147 -8.21 -12.32 -16.17
C GLU A 147 -9.55 -12.09 -16.86
N THR A 148 -9.58 -11.07 -17.72
CA THR A 148 -10.72 -10.71 -18.56
C THR A 148 -10.24 -10.52 -19.99
N ASN A 149 -11.18 -10.43 -20.93
CA ASN A 149 -10.90 -9.82 -22.23
C ASN A 149 -11.08 -8.29 -22.17
N LEU A 150 -10.76 -7.56 -23.25
CA LEU A 150 -10.86 -6.08 -23.23
C LEU A 150 -12.30 -5.56 -23.11
N SER A 151 -13.30 -6.42 -23.32
CA SER A 151 -14.72 -6.09 -23.06
C SER A 151 -15.14 -6.29 -21.61
N GLY A 152 -14.25 -6.78 -20.74
CA GLY A 152 -14.52 -7.07 -19.32
C GLY A 152 -15.14 -8.44 -19.07
N LYS A 153 -15.25 -9.32 -20.07
CA LYS A 153 -15.71 -10.70 -19.87
C LYS A 153 -14.61 -11.49 -19.15
N VAL A 154 -14.91 -11.93 -17.93
CA VAL A 154 -14.04 -12.79 -17.11
C VAL A 154 -13.74 -14.09 -17.85
N GLN A 155 -12.45 -14.40 -17.97
CA GLN A 155 -11.93 -15.66 -18.49
C GLN A 155 -11.52 -16.58 -17.35
N HIS A 156 -10.76 -16.05 -16.38
CA HIS A 156 -10.29 -16.81 -15.23
C HIS A 156 -10.28 -15.95 -13.96
N ILE A 157 -10.57 -16.60 -12.83
CA ILE A 157 -10.20 -16.14 -11.49
C ILE A 157 -9.02 -17.00 -11.06
N ILE A 158 -7.93 -16.35 -10.66
CA ILE A 158 -6.65 -17.01 -10.33
C ILE A 158 -6.36 -16.72 -8.86
N GLY A 159 -6.43 -17.76 -8.04
CA GLY A 159 -6.34 -17.65 -6.58
C GLY A 159 -7.63 -18.10 -5.89
N THR A 160 -7.51 -18.72 -4.71
CA THR A 160 -8.66 -19.12 -3.87
C THR A 160 -9.45 -17.92 -3.36
N GLY A 161 -8.77 -16.78 -3.20
CA GLY A 161 -9.28 -15.57 -2.55
C GLY A 161 -9.00 -15.49 -1.06
N GLU A 162 -8.38 -16.52 -0.47
CA GLU A 162 -7.88 -16.50 0.89
C GLU A 162 -6.42 -16.01 0.93
N PRO A 163 -6.02 -15.21 1.93
CA PRO A 163 -4.62 -14.83 2.12
C PRO A 163 -3.75 -16.06 2.39
N GLY A 164 -2.76 -16.27 1.55
CA GLY A 164 -1.78 -17.37 1.68
C GLY A 164 -0.76 -17.31 0.56
N HIS A 165 0.19 -18.25 0.52
CA HIS A 165 1.27 -18.30 -0.47
C HIS A 165 1.40 -19.67 -1.15
N THR A 166 0.33 -20.47 -1.14
CA THR A 166 0.30 -21.78 -1.76
C THR A 166 0.45 -21.65 -3.28
N ASP A 167 1.31 -22.49 -3.87
CA ASP A 167 1.49 -22.64 -5.33
C ASP A 167 0.53 -23.71 -5.90
N GLY A 168 0.40 -23.79 -7.23
CA GLY A 168 -0.38 -24.84 -7.89
C GLY A 168 -1.33 -24.30 -8.94
N THR A 169 -2.44 -25.00 -9.16
CA THR A 169 -3.40 -24.59 -10.20
C THR A 169 -4.09 -23.28 -9.83
N PHE A 170 -4.74 -22.63 -10.79
CA PHE A 170 -5.51 -21.39 -10.53
C PHE A 170 -6.49 -21.50 -9.36
N ALA A 171 -7.08 -22.67 -9.12
CA ALA A 171 -8.05 -22.90 -8.04
C ALA A 171 -7.39 -23.25 -6.69
N GLN A 172 -6.10 -23.53 -6.65
CA GLN A 172 -5.35 -23.92 -5.46
C GLN A 172 -4.40 -22.83 -4.98
N ALA A 173 -3.89 -22.03 -5.91
CA ALA A 173 -2.95 -20.98 -5.59
C ALA A 173 -3.56 -19.97 -4.60
N GLU A 174 -2.75 -19.45 -3.70
CA GLU A 174 -3.12 -18.40 -2.77
C GLU A 174 -2.18 -17.23 -2.97
N PHE A 175 -2.71 -16.02 -2.86
CA PHE A 175 -1.94 -14.77 -2.87
C PHE A 175 -2.22 -14.01 -1.58
N ASN A 176 -1.42 -12.99 -1.29
CA ASN A 176 -1.68 -12.07 -0.21
C ASN A 176 -1.46 -10.64 -0.71
N ARG A 177 -2.58 -10.03 -1.12
CA ARG A 177 -2.65 -8.67 -1.65
C ARG A 177 -1.66 -8.40 -2.78
N PRO A 178 -1.80 -9.12 -3.89
CA PRO A 178 -0.95 -8.89 -5.05
C PRO A 178 -1.12 -7.46 -5.56
N GLN A 179 -0.02 -6.83 -5.96
CA GLN A 179 0.02 -5.49 -6.55
C GLN A 179 0.45 -5.59 -8.02
N GLY A 180 1.71 -5.27 -8.32
CA GLY A 180 2.31 -5.28 -9.65
C GLY A 180 2.01 -6.53 -10.45
N VAL A 181 1.58 -6.34 -11.69
CA VAL A 181 1.35 -7.42 -12.65
C VAL A 181 1.95 -7.04 -14.01
N THR A 182 2.71 -7.95 -14.62
CA THR A 182 3.29 -7.71 -15.95
C THR A 182 3.24 -8.96 -16.81
N LEU A 183 2.95 -8.79 -18.10
CA LEU A 183 2.83 -9.87 -19.08
C LEU A 183 4.08 -9.92 -19.97
N ALA A 184 4.68 -11.09 -20.09
CA ALA A 184 5.77 -11.35 -21.02
C ALA A 184 5.68 -12.77 -21.60
N GLY A 185 5.62 -12.89 -22.92
CA GLY A 185 5.65 -14.19 -23.61
C GLY A 185 4.52 -15.16 -23.21
N GLY A 186 3.33 -14.66 -22.86
CA GLY A 186 2.21 -15.49 -22.39
C GLY A 186 2.31 -15.92 -20.92
N THR A 187 3.35 -15.48 -20.22
CA THR A 187 3.53 -15.64 -18.77
C THR A 187 3.21 -14.32 -18.09
N LEU A 188 2.54 -14.40 -16.95
CA LEU A 188 2.27 -13.27 -16.07
C LEU A 188 3.19 -13.34 -14.86
N PHE A 189 3.83 -12.24 -14.52
CA PHE A 189 4.61 -12.09 -13.29
C PHE A 189 3.89 -11.17 -12.33
N VAL A 190 3.92 -11.50 -11.04
CA VAL A 190 3.09 -10.88 -10.01
C VAL A 190 3.96 -10.52 -8.82
N ALA A 191 3.86 -9.29 -8.36
CA ALA A 191 4.37 -8.86 -7.06
C ALA A 191 3.30 -9.21 -6.02
N ASP A 192 3.56 -10.24 -5.23
CA ASP A 192 2.66 -10.72 -4.20
C ASP A 192 3.07 -10.10 -2.86
N THR A 193 2.62 -8.87 -2.67
CA THR A 193 3.26 -7.85 -1.82
C THR A 193 3.34 -8.23 -0.36
N GLU A 194 2.23 -8.66 0.26
CA GLU A 194 2.19 -9.02 1.69
C GLU A 194 2.73 -10.43 1.95
N ASN A 195 2.96 -11.22 0.91
CA ASN A 195 3.74 -12.45 1.03
C ASN A 195 5.24 -12.21 0.87
N HIS A 196 5.67 -11.02 0.44
CA HIS A 196 7.07 -10.74 0.11
C HIS A 196 7.62 -11.68 -0.98
N LEU A 197 6.78 -12.01 -1.98
CA LEU A 197 7.11 -12.96 -3.05
C LEU A 197 6.97 -12.36 -4.45
N ILE A 198 7.68 -12.96 -5.41
CA ILE A 198 7.41 -12.81 -6.84
C ILE A 198 6.84 -14.13 -7.34
N ARG A 199 5.67 -14.07 -7.97
CA ARG A 199 4.94 -15.24 -8.49
C ARG A 199 4.97 -15.24 -10.01
N ARG A 200 5.09 -16.42 -10.59
CA ARG A 200 4.96 -16.67 -12.04
C ARG A 200 3.67 -17.42 -12.28
N VAL A 201 2.87 -16.92 -13.22
CA VAL A 201 1.58 -17.48 -13.60
C VAL A 201 1.64 -17.84 -15.07
N ASN A 202 1.63 -19.14 -15.35
CA ASN A 202 1.56 -19.65 -16.71
C ASN A 202 0.10 -19.74 -17.15
N LEU A 203 -0.30 -18.83 -18.03
CA LEU A 203 -1.70 -18.72 -18.48
C LEU A 203 -2.13 -19.86 -19.43
N VAL A 204 -1.18 -20.63 -19.96
CA VAL A 204 -1.46 -21.79 -20.84
C VAL A 204 -1.66 -23.06 -20.02
N THR A 205 -0.75 -23.34 -19.08
CA THR A 205 -0.83 -24.54 -18.22
C THR A 205 -1.71 -24.33 -16.99
N GLN A 206 -2.13 -23.08 -16.73
CA GLN A 206 -2.93 -22.67 -15.58
C GLN A 206 -2.28 -22.98 -14.23
N GLN A 207 -0.96 -22.75 -14.16
CA GLN A 207 -0.15 -22.98 -12.96
C GLN A 207 0.44 -21.68 -12.43
N VAL A 208 0.50 -21.59 -11.10
CA VAL A 208 1.15 -20.53 -10.33
C VAL A 208 2.31 -21.14 -9.56
N GLU A 209 3.45 -20.47 -9.59
CA GLU A 209 4.64 -20.88 -8.83
C GLU A 209 5.38 -19.66 -8.26
N THR A 210 6.07 -19.88 -7.14
CA THR A 210 6.93 -18.88 -6.53
C THR A 210 8.31 -18.90 -7.16
N ILE A 211 8.77 -17.76 -7.68
CA ILE A 211 10.07 -17.65 -8.37
C ILE A 211 11.10 -16.81 -7.60
N ALA A 212 10.69 -16.01 -6.63
CA ALA A 212 11.60 -15.27 -5.75
C ALA A 212 10.92 -14.93 -4.41
N GLY A 213 11.75 -14.74 -3.38
CA GLY A 213 11.33 -14.47 -2.01
C GLY A 213 11.20 -15.73 -1.16
N THR A 214 11.25 -15.54 0.16
CA THR A 214 11.19 -16.62 1.17
C THR A 214 9.82 -16.74 1.83
N GLY A 215 8.92 -15.78 1.61
CA GLY A 215 7.65 -15.66 2.36
C GLY A 215 7.77 -14.82 3.63
N GLU A 216 8.97 -14.36 3.97
CA GLU A 216 9.24 -13.56 5.16
C GLU A 216 9.75 -12.17 4.77
N GLN A 217 9.38 -11.15 5.57
CA GLN A 217 9.80 -9.78 5.34
C GLN A 217 11.28 -9.56 5.71
N TYR A 218 12.08 -9.09 4.76
CA TYR A 218 13.44 -8.64 5.06
C TYR A 218 13.42 -7.46 6.05
N GLY A 219 14.21 -7.56 7.12
CA GLY A 219 14.19 -6.63 8.27
C GLY A 219 13.55 -7.26 9.51
N MET A 220 12.58 -8.18 9.32
CA MET A 220 12.11 -9.09 10.37
C MET A 220 12.99 -10.35 10.42
N VAL A 221 13.43 -10.79 9.24
CA VAL A 221 14.51 -11.78 9.06
C VAL A 221 15.69 -11.17 8.34
N HIS A 222 16.87 -11.75 8.53
CA HIS A 222 18.11 -11.29 7.92
C HIS A 222 18.71 -12.39 7.02
N THR A 223 18.45 -12.26 5.72
CA THR A 223 19.10 -13.04 4.66
C THR A 223 20.17 -12.19 3.98
N PRO A 224 21.01 -12.75 3.08
CA PRO A 224 21.68 -11.96 2.07
C PRO A 224 20.66 -11.14 1.24
N ILE A 225 21.09 -10.00 0.71
CA ILE A 225 20.25 -9.13 -0.14
C ILE A 225 20.32 -9.48 -1.64
N GLU A 226 21.19 -10.42 -2.00
CA GLU A 226 21.43 -10.90 -3.35
C GLU A 226 21.75 -12.40 -3.33
N GLY A 227 21.57 -13.08 -4.47
CA GLY A 227 21.87 -14.50 -4.64
C GLY A 227 20.71 -15.29 -5.23
N PRO A 228 20.63 -16.62 -4.97
CA PRO A 228 19.51 -17.44 -5.43
C PRO A 228 18.17 -16.87 -4.97
N ALA A 229 17.25 -16.66 -5.90
CA ALA A 229 16.03 -15.90 -5.68
C ALA A 229 15.14 -16.43 -4.54
N HIS A 230 15.14 -17.74 -4.30
CA HIS A 230 14.38 -18.41 -3.24
C HIS A 230 15.01 -18.29 -1.84
N SER A 231 16.22 -17.74 -1.75
CA SER A 231 16.99 -17.61 -0.50
C SER A 231 17.08 -16.16 0.02
N VAL A 232 16.61 -15.21 -0.77
CA VAL A 232 16.63 -13.78 -0.46
C VAL A 232 15.24 -13.37 0.02
N ALA A 233 15.11 -12.95 1.27
CA ALA A 233 13.88 -12.33 1.77
C ALA A 233 13.66 -10.99 1.06
N LEU A 234 12.42 -10.72 0.65
CA LEU A 234 12.05 -9.47 -0.02
C LEU A 234 11.36 -8.53 0.97
N ASN A 235 11.23 -7.26 0.60
CA ASN A 235 10.51 -6.29 1.41
C ASN A 235 9.50 -5.52 0.55
N SER A 236 8.25 -5.98 0.59
CA SER A 236 7.09 -5.41 -0.10
C SER A 236 7.35 -5.11 -1.58
N PRO A 237 7.51 -6.15 -2.44
CA PRO A 237 7.49 -5.96 -3.88
C PRO A 237 6.17 -5.30 -4.30
N TRP A 238 6.24 -4.18 -5.02
CA TRP A 238 5.04 -3.40 -5.35
C TRP A 238 4.72 -3.36 -6.84
N ASP A 239 5.74 -3.24 -7.70
CA ASP A 239 5.55 -3.27 -9.15
C ASP A 239 6.66 -4.05 -9.86
N ILE A 240 6.36 -4.55 -11.06
CA ILE A 240 7.28 -5.36 -11.86
C ILE A 240 7.20 -4.93 -13.32
N VAL A 241 8.36 -4.82 -13.98
CA VAL A 241 8.42 -4.73 -15.45
C VAL A 241 9.45 -5.72 -16.00
N CYS A 242 9.08 -6.40 -17.08
CA CYS A 242 9.95 -7.36 -17.75
C CYS A 242 10.69 -6.72 -18.93
N HIS A 243 11.99 -7.02 -19.06
CA HIS A 243 12.79 -6.72 -20.23
C HIS A 243 13.69 -7.89 -20.61
N GLY A 244 13.37 -8.58 -21.72
CA GLY A 244 14.14 -9.76 -22.12
C GLY A 244 14.01 -10.86 -21.07
N ASP A 245 15.14 -11.22 -20.45
CA ASP A 245 15.22 -12.24 -19.39
C ASP A 245 15.22 -11.63 -17.97
N ASP A 246 15.13 -10.31 -17.86
CA ASP A 246 15.21 -9.60 -16.58
C ASP A 246 13.84 -9.09 -16.13
N LEU A 247 13.56 -9.24 -14.84
CA LEU A 247 12.46 -8.56 -14.16
C LEU A 247 13.02 -7.46 -13.26
N TYR A 248 12.67 -6.21 -13.56
CA TYR A 248 12.90 -5.09 -12.64
C TYR A 248 11.74 -4.98 -11.68
N ILE A 249 12.05 -4.84 -10.39
CA ILE A 249 11.06 -4.92 -9.32
C ILE A 249 11.20 -3.71 -8.41
N ALA A 250 10.10 -3.01 -8.15
CA ALA A 250 10.06 -1.92 -7.19
C ALA A 250 9.92 -2.53 -5.78
N MET A 251 10.99 -2.49 -4.98
CA MET A 251 10.96 -2.86 -3.57
C MET A 251 10.56 -1.63 -2.75
N ALA A 252 9.25 -1.47 -2.52
CA ALA A 252 8.72 -0.35 -1.76
C ALA A 252 9.31 -0.32 -0.34
N GLY A 253 9.33 -1.48 0.34
CA GLY A 253 9.72 -1.59 1.74
C GLY A 253 11.22 -1.43 2.01
N SER A 254 12.08 -1.61 1.01
CA SER A 254 13.53 -1.37 1.15
C SER A 254 14.02 -0.15 0.37
N HIS A 255 13.11 0.61 -0.23
CA HIS A 255 13.37 1.82 -1.01
C HIS A 255 14.41 1.60 -2.12
N ARG A 256 14.24 0.52 -2.88
CA ARG A 256 15.17 0.05 -3.90
C ARG A 256 14.45 -0.46 -5.14
N ILE A 257 15.19 -0.52 -6.24
CA ILE A 257 14.83 -1.28 -7.42
C ILE A 257 15.70 -2.54 -7.42
N TYR A 258 15.08 -3.70 -7.52
CA TYR A 258 15.75 -5.00 -7.64
C TYR A 258 15.68 -5.49 -9.09
N ILE A 259 16.58 -6.39 -9.44
CA ILE A 259 16.55 -7.14 -10.69
C ILE A 259 16.56 -8.64 -10.39
N LEU A 260 15.68 -9.40 -11.04
CA LEU A 260 15.66 -10.85 -11.06
C LEU A 260 15.96 -11.34 -12.48
N HIS A 261 17.06 -12.08 -12.60
CA HIS A 261 17.48 -12.73 -13.85
C HIS A 261 16.78 -14.08 -13.98
N LEU A 262 15.84 -14.22 -14.92
CA LEU A 262 14.98 -15.39 -15.03
C LEU A 262 15.73 -16.67 -15.42
N ALA A 263 16.76 -16.58 -16.28
CA ALA A 263 17.52 -17.74 -16.73
C ALA A 263 18.43 -18.31 -15.64
N SER A 264 19.01 -17.45 -14.80
CA SER A 264 19.94 -17.88 -13.74
C SER A 264 19.24 -18.10 -12.39
N GLY A 265 18.06 -17.50 -12.18
CA GLY A 265 17.36 -17.52 -10.89
C GLY A 265 18.08 -16.70 -9.82
N ILE A 266 18.87 -15.69 -10.23
CA ILE A 266 19.58 -14.80 -9.31
C ILE A 266 18.81 -13.48 -9.19
N ILE A 267 18.63 -13.02 -7.96
CA ILE A 267 18.07 -11.72 -7.63
C ILE A 267 19.12 -10.85 -6.93
N GLU A 268 19.15 -9.56 -7.25
CA GLU A 268 20.08 -8.60 -6.64
C GLU A 268 19.53 -7.16 -6.63
N PRO A 269 20.02 -6.27 -5.75
CA PRO A 269 19.71 -4.85 -5.83
C PRO A 269 20.26 -4.25 -7.13
N PHE A 270 19.39 -3.58 -7.89
CA PHE A 270 19.76 -2.91 -9.13
C PHE A 270 20.08 -1.42 -8.92
N ALA A 271 19.21 -0.70 -8.21
CA ALA A 271 19.40 0.72 -7.89
C ALA A 271 18.80 1.07 -6.51
N GLY A 272 19.37 2.05 -5.84
CA GLY A 272 18.98 2.49 -4.49
C GLY A 272 19.95 2.02 -3.42
N ALA A 273 20.44 2.94 -2.58
CA ALA A 273 21.30 2.60 -1.44
C ALA A 273 20.52 2.11 -0.21
N GLY A 274 19.19 2.24 -0.19
CA GLY A 274 18.30 1.76 0.88
C GLY A 274 17.66 2.83 1.76
N PRO A 275 18.36 3.88 2.25
CA PRO A 275 17.72 4.93 3.03
C PRO A 275 16.61 5.64 2.25
N GLU A 276 15.51 5.95 2.93
CA GLU A 276 14.39 6.71 2.37
C GLU A 276 14.78 8.18 2.15
N ALA A 277 14.94 8.60 0.90
CA ALA A 277 15.15 9.99 0.52
C ALA A 277 14.96 10.20 -0.98
N LEU A 278 14.88 11.48 -1.39
CA LEU A 278 15.00 11.87 -2.79
C LEU A 278 16.44 12.30 -3.10
N ARG A 279 17.24 11.41 -3.72
CA ARG A 279 18.60 11.75 -4.17
C ARG A 279 18.93 11.12 -5.50
N ASP A 280 19.36 11.94 -6.45
CA ASP A 280 19.90 11.51 -7.75
C ASP A 280 21.35 11.04 -7.63
N GLY A 281 21.83 10.29 -8.62
CA GLY A 281 23.22 9.81 -8.61
C GLY A 281 23.44 8.60 -9.51
N SER A 282 24.51 7.87 -9.24
CA SER A 282 24.64 6.50 -9.72
C SER A 282 23.61 5.58 -9.05
N TYR A 283 23.60 4.31 -9.41
CA TYR A 283 22.57 3.31 -9.09
C TYR A 283 22.71 2.97 -7.64
N GLN A 284 23.98 2.82 -7.23
CA GLN A 284 24.42 2.50 -5.90
C GLN A 284 24.27 3.67 -4.93
N GLU A 285 24.31 4.91 -5.43
CA GLU A 285 24.26 6.12 -4.59
C GLU A 285 22.89 6.78 -4.53
N ALA A 286 22.06 6.60 -5.56
CA ALA A 286 20.71 7.16 -5.59
C ALA A 286 19.89 6.66 -4.40
N LEU A 287 18.98 7.51 -3.93
CA LEU A 287 18.02 7.18 -2.88
C LEU A 287 16.63 7.32 -3.48
N PHE A 288 15.77 6.37 -3.11
CA PHE A 288 14.36 6.33 -3.42
C PHE A 288 13.56 6.44 -2.12
N ALA A 289 12.27 6.66 -2.24
CA ALA A 289 11.32 6.74 -1.16
C ALA A 289 10.04 6.02 -1.58
N GLN A 290 9.99 4.74 -1.24
CA GLN A 290 8.87 3.83 -1.54
C GLN A 290 8.51 3.81 -3.04
N PRO A 291 9.36 3.22 -3.89
CA PRO A 291 9.04 3.08 -5.31
C PRO A 291 7.90 2.08 -5.51
N ASP A 292 6.79 2.54 -6.09
CA ASP A 292 5.54 1.75 -6.23
C ASP A 292 5.11 1.52 -7.68
N GLY A 293 5.75 2.18 -8.64
CA GLY A 293 5.36 2.10 -10.05
C GLY A 293 6.54 2.01 -10.98
N LEU A 294 6.48 1.10 -11.96
CA LEU A 294 7.52 0.93 -12.98
C LEU A 294 6.95 0.93 -14.39
N THR A 295 7.69 1.54 -15.32
CA THR A 295 7.48 1.33 -16.75
C THR A 295 8.79 1.45 -17.49
N LEU A 296 8.97 0.66 -18.53
CA LEU A 296 10.12 0.75 -19.43
C LEU A 296 9.66 1.30 -20.78
N ASP A 297 10.42 2.24 -21.34
CA ASP A 297 10.18 2.69 -22.72
C ASP A 297 11.03 1.95 -23.77
N ASP A 298 10.74 2.20 -25.04
CA ASP A 298 11.45 1.60 -26.18
C ASP A 298 12.92 2.01 -26.26
N HIS A 299 13.31 3.10 -25.58
CA HIS A 299 14.68 3.61 -25.52
C HIS A 299 15.47 3.01 -24.33
N ARG A 300 14.88 2.04 -23.63
CA ARG A 300 15.45 1.39 -22.43
C ARG A 300 15.69 2.39 -21.29
N VAL A 301 14.75 3.29 -21.08
CA VAL A 301 14.67 4.11 -19.87
C VAL A 301 13.60 3.52 -18.95
N LEU A 302 14.01 3.11 -17.76
CA LEU A 302 13.12 2.66 -16.70
C LEU A 302 12.66 3.89 -15.91
N TYR A 303 11.36 4.17 -15.95
CA TYR A 303 10.76 5.22 -15.15
C TYR A 303 10.15 4.64 -13.89
N VAL A 304 10.30 5.38 -12.79
CA VAL A 304 9.90 4.97 -11.45
C VAL A 304 8.95 6.02 -10.88
N ALA A 305 7.79 5.59 -10.40
CA ALA A 305 6.95 6.39 -9.51
C ALA A 305 7.45 6.19 -8.08
N ASP A 306 8.01 7.24 -7.49
CA ASP A 306 8.68 7.25 -6.19
C ASP A 306 7.72 7.93 -5.19
N SER A 307 6.88 7.13 -4.55
CA SER A 307 5.60 7.59 -3.97
C SER A 307 5.79 8.53 -2.80
N GLU A 308 6.65 8.19 -1.83
CA GLU A 308 6.79 8.96 -0.59
C GLU A 308 7.50 10.31 -0.82
N SER A 309 8.26 10.42 -1.91
CA SER A 309 8.85 11.68 -2.41
C SER A 309 7.94 12.42 -3.39
N SER A 310 6.78 11.86 -3.73
CA SER A 310 5.85 12.38 -4.74
C SER A 310 6.57 12.71 -6.07
N ALA A 311 7.52 11.87 -6.45
CA ALA A 311 8.43 12.12 -7.56
C ALA A 311 8.30 11.09 -8.68
N VAL A 312 8.74 11.48 -9.88
CA VAL A 312 8.96 10.54 -10.99
C VAL A 312 10.44 10.55 -11.35
N ARG A 313 11.06 9.38 -11.31
CA ARG A 313 12.49 9.18 -11.57
C ARG A 313 12.68 8.48 -12.91
N ALA A 314 13.85 8.67 -13.51
CA ALA A 314 14.28 8.00 -14.73
C ALA A 314 15.63 7.32 -14.51
N ILE A 315 15.77 6.11 -15.02
CA ILE A 315 16.97 5.28 -14.95
C ILE A 315 17.32 4.84 -16.36
N ALA A 316 18.40 5.38 -16.93
CA ALA A 316 18.85 4.99 -18.25
C ALA A 316 19.56 3.63 -18.18
N LEU A 317 19.04 2.61 -18.87
CA LEU A 317 19.67 1.28 -18.90
C LEU A 317 20.81 1.20 -19.95
N SER A 318 20.94 2.21 -20.81
CA SER A 318 22.03 2.35 -21.76
C SER A 318 23.08 3.35 -21.25
N GLY A 319 24.36 2.96 -21.27
CA GLY A 319 25.47 3.82 -20.85
C GLY A 319 25.84 3.66 -19.37
N PRO A 320 26.71 4.53 -18.81
CA PRO A 320 27.01 4.51 -17.39
C PRO A 320 25.70 4.77 -16.67
N PRO A 321 25.27 3.82 -15.84
CA PRO A 321 23.89 3.89 -15.44
C PRO A 321 23.75 5.18 -14.55
N ARG A 322 22.76 6.06 -14.80
CA ARG A 322 22.38 7.20 -13.90
C ARG A 322 20.88 7.25 -13.52
N VAL A 323 20.57 7.59 -12.26
CA VAL A 323 19.23 7.92 -11.76
C VAL A 323 19.04 9.43 -11.76
N THR A 324 17.93 9.91 -12.32
CA THR A 324 17.58 11.33 -12.38
C THR A 324 16.13 11.61 -12.03
N THR A 325 15.87 12.71 -11.33
CA THR A 325 14.51 13.17 -11.00
C THR A 325 13.94 13.99 -12.14
N LEU A 326 12.74 13.63 -12.62
CA LEU A 326 12.02 14.39 -13.64
C LEU A 326 11.12 15.46 -13.01
N VAL A 327 10.41 15.11 -11.94
CA VAL A 327 9.52 15.97 -11.14
C VAL A 327 9.51 15.49 -9.69
N GLY A 328 9.19 16.39 -8.75
CA GLY A 328 9.22 16.16 -7.30
C GLY A 328 10.50 16.69 -6.67
N THR A 329 10.41 17.31 -5.48
CA THR A 329 11.56 17.99 -4.84
C THR A 329 11.89 17.48 -3.43
N GLY A 330 11.02 16.69 -2.79
CA GLY A 330 11.30 16.14 -1.46
C GLY A 330 10.13 15.39 -0.84
N LEU A 331 10.39 14.73 0.30
CA LEU A 331 9.42 13.89 1.02
C LEU A 331 8.20 14.64 1.57
N PHE A 332 8.26 15.97 1.64
CA PHE A 332 7.20 16.83 2.16
C PHE A 332 6.78 17.93 1.16
N ASP A 333 7.29 17.86 -0.07
CA ASP A 333 7.00 18.81 -1.14
C ASP A 333 5.99 18.19 -2.11
N PHE A 334 4.73 18.21 -1.70
CA PHE A 334 3.61 17.61 -2.44
C PHE A 334 2.46 18.60 -2.63
N GLY A 335 1.60 18.32 -3.61
CA GLY A 335 0.46 19.17 -3.96
C GLY A 335 -0.13 18.78 -5.31
N ASP A 336 -1.06 19.58 -5.81
CA ASP A 336 -1.69 19.38 -7.12
C ASP A 336 -1.43 20.60 -8.02
N VAL A 337 -0.23 20.67 -8.61
CA VAL A 337 0.19 21.80 -9.44
C VAL A 337 0.76 21.29 -10.75
N ASP A 338 0.18 21.75 -11.86
CA ASP A 338 0.74 21.56 -13.20
C ASP A 338 1.86 22.59 -13.42
N GLY A 339 2.89 22.23 -14.18
CA GLY A 339 4.08 23.07 -14.31
C GLY A 339 5.22 22.36 -15.02
N VAL A 340 6.42 22.94 -14.95
CA VAL A 340 7.62 22.37 -15.56
C VAL A 340 8.68 22.11 -14.49
N GLY A 341 9.21 20.89 -14.47
CA GLY A 341 10.28 20.52 -13.54
C GLY A 341 9.84 20.64 -12.09
N ASP A 342 10.51 21.51 -11.34
CA ASP A 342 10.34 21.64 -9.88
C ASP A 342 9.10 22.50 -9.50
N GLU A 343 8.47 23.15 -10.48
CA GLU A 343 7.21 23.90 -10.28
C GLU A 343 5.99 22.97 -10.20
N ALA A 344 6.08 21.78 -10.80
CA ALA A 344 5.00 20.80 -10.79
C ALA A 344 5.00 20.02 -9.47
N LEU A 345 3.81 19.85 -8.89
CA LEU A 345 3.60 19.08 -7.67
C LEU A 345 2.65 17.92 -7.93
N LEU A 346 3.02 16.77 -7.35
CA LEU A 346 2.24 15.53 -7.29
C LEU A 346 1.98 15.19 -5.81
N GLN A 347 1.14 14.19 -5.55
CA GLN A 347 0.87 13.67 -4.22
C GLN A 347 0.77 12.14 -4.25
N HIS A 348 1.80 11.48 -3.72
CA HIS A 348 1.88 10.02 -3.60
C HIS A 348 1.58 9.28 -4.92
N VAL A 349 2.32 9.63 -5.98
CA VAL A 349 2.19 9.03 -7.31
C VAL A 349 2.56 7.54 -7.28
N GLN A 350 1.62 6.63 -7.53
CA GLN A 350 1.85 5.17 -7.39
C GLN A 350 2.02 4.44 -8.73
N ALA A 351 1.68 5.08 -9.86
CA ALA A 351 1.81 4.43 -11.17
C ALA A 351 2.32 5.40 -12.23
N VAL A 352 3.17 4.87 -13.10
CA VAL A 352 3.73 5.54 -14.27
C VAL A 352 3.62 4.60 -15.46
N CYS A 353 3.21 5.11 -16.62
CA CYS A 353 3.11 4.32 -17.84
C CYS A 353 3.62 5.10 -19.05
N ALA A 354 4.57 4.53 -19.79
CA ALA A 354 5.19 5.18 -20.95
C ALA A 354 4.40 4.91 -22.24
N VAL A 355 3.95 5.97 -22.92
CA VAL A 355 3.19 5.92 -24.17
C VAL A 355 3.66 7.03 -25.10
N ASP A 356 4.14 6.67 -26.29
CA ASP A 356 4.54 7.60 -27.35
C ASP A 356 5.48 8.73 -26.87
N GLY A 357 6.45 8.37 -26.02
CA GLY A 357 7.42 9.32 -25.48
C GLY A 357 6.88 10.23 -24.36
N GLN A 358 5.64 10.02 -23.90
CA GLN A 358 5.06 10.67 -22.72
C GLN A 358 4.87 9.66 -21.59
N LEU A 359 4.77 10.17 -20.36
CA LEU A 359 4.51 9.39 -19.17
C LEU A 359 3.14 9.75 -18.61
N TYR A 360 2.26 8.76 -18.46
CA TYR A 360 0.96 8.91 -17.82
C TYR A 360 1.08 8.51 -16.36
N LEU A 361 0.77 9.43 -15.46
CA LEU A 361 0.98 9.32 -14.02
C LEU A 361 -0.35 9.15 -13.28
N ALA A 362 -0.46 8.15 -12.42
CA ALA A 362 -1.51 8.06 -11.41
C ALA A 362 -1.09 8.87 -10.20
N ASP A 363 -1.52 10.13 -10.20
CA ASP A 363 -1.29 11.08 -9.13
C ASP A 363 -2.32 10.81 -8.02
N THR A 364 -2.05 9.74 -7.29
CA THR A 364 -3.02 8.92 -6.54
C THR A 364 -3.80 9.75 -5.54
N TYR A 365 -3.12 10.48 -4.66
CA TYR A 365 -3.78 11.24 -3.59
C TYR A 365 -4.35 12.57 -4.08
N ASN A 366 -3.98 13.01 -5.29
CA ASN A 366 -4.68 14.10 -5.97
C ASN A 366 -5.90 13.61 -6.78
N ASN A 367 -6.20 12.30 -6.81
CA ASN A 367 -7.31 11.73 -7.57
C ASN A 367 -7.30 12.12 -9.05
N ARG A 368 -6.10 12.19 -9.65
CA ARG A 368 -5.89 12.66 -11.01
C ARG A 368 -5.04 11.73 -11.85
N ILE A 369 -5.27 11.84 -13.15
CA ILE A 369 -4.40 11.35 -14.19
C ILE A 369 -3.63 12.55 -14.73
N LYS A 370 -2.30 12.54 -14.60
CA LYS A 370 -1.41 13.56 -15.18
C LYS A 370 -0.58 12.97 -16.32
N VAL A 371 -0.09 13.85 -17.18
CA VAL A 371 0.84 13.52 -18.26
C VAL A 371 2.11 14.34 -18.07
N LEU A 372 3.25 13.65 -18.07
CA LEU A 372 4.58 14.19 -17.99
C LEU A 372 5.31 13.97 -19.31
N ASN A 373 5.87 15.03 -19.89
CA ASN A 373 6.82 14.92 -20.97
C ASN A 373 8.24 14.80 -20.37
N PRO A 374 8.93 13.65 -20.52
CA PRO A 374 10.21 13.41 -19.85
C PRO A 374 11.37 14.27 -20.38
N GLN A 375 11.29 14.79 -21.61
CA GLN A 375 12.34 15.65 -22.18
C GLN A 375 12.24 17.10 -21.70
N THR A 376 11.03 17.64 -21.67
CA THR A 376 10.77 19.04 -21.25
C THR A 376 10.48 19.16 -19.77
N ARG A 377 10.22 18.04 -19.09
CA ARG A 377 9.75 17.95 -17.69
C ARG A 377 8.40 18.65 -17.45
N ALA A 378 7.62 18.92 -18.50
CA ALA A 378 6.31 19.53 -18.40
C ALA A 378 5.27 18.50 -17.90
N VAL A 379 4.56 18.86 -16.83
CA VAL A 379 3.46 18.09 -16.24
C VAL A 379 2.16 18.85 -16.43
N ARG A 380 1.13 18.15 -16.87
CA ARG A 380 -0.23 18.68 -16.96
C ARG A 380 -1.27 17.65 -16.54
N SER A 381 -2.38 18.13 -16.01
CA SER A 381 -3.57 17.34 -15.77
C SER A 381 -4.15 16.83 -17.10
N PHE A 382 -4.56 15.57 -17.11
CA PHE A 382 -5.17 14.92 -18.27
C PHE A 382 -6.61 14.52 -17.98
N ALA A 383 -6.85 13.85 -16.86
CA ALA A 383 -8.19 13.46 -16.42
C ALA A 383 -8.33 13.51 -14.90
N GLY A 384 -9.56 13.63 -14.41
CA GLY A 384 -9.89 13.66 -12.99
C GLY A 384 -10.14 15.08 -12.51
N THR A 385 -11.25 15.27 -11.80
CA THR A 385 -11.60 16.56 -11.19
C THR A 385 -10.74 16.93 -9.98
N GLY A 386 -10.00 15.97 -9.42
CA GLY A 386 -9.30 16.09 -8.14
C GLY A 386 -10.17 15.77 -6.92
N VAL A 387 -11.48 15.59 -7.11
CA VAL A 387 -12.41 15.14 -6.06
C VAL A 387 -12.49 13.62 -6.10
N ALA A 388 -12.26 12.98 -4.94
CA ALA A 388 -12.43 11.55 -4.76
C ALA A 388 -13.86 11.13 -5.14
N GLY A 389 -14.00 10.11 -6.00
CA GLY A 389 -15.31 9.59 -6.40
C GLY A 389 -15.24 8.59 -7.56
N PHE A 390 -16.43 8.17 -8.03
CA PHE A 390 -16.61 7.11 -9.03
C PHE A 390 -17.44 7.57 -10.23
N LYS A 391 -17.49 8.89 -10.46
CA LYS A 391 -18.27 9.47 -11.54
C LYS A 391 -17.54 9.25 -12.88
N ASP A 392 -18.17 8.48 -13.77
CA ASP A 392 -17.77 8.39 -15.17
C ASP A 392 -18.02 9.71 -15.91
N GLY A 393 -17.20 9.99 -16.92
CA GLY A 393 -17.38 11.17 -17.75
C GLY A 393 -16.22 11.43 -18.71
N ALA A 394 -16.29 12.58 -19.38
CA ALA A 394 -15.14 13.12 -20.11
C ALA A 394 -13.97 13.37 -19.15
N PRO A 395 -12.71 13.42 -19.64
CA PRO A 395 -11.53 13.52 -18.79
C PRO A 395 -11.60 14.61 -17.70
N ASP A 396 -12.14 15.78 -18.01
CA ASP A 396 -12.29 16.93 -17.10
C ASP A 396 -13.42 16.80 -16.07
N SER A 397 -14.33 15.85 -16.24
CA SER A 397 -15.52 15.64 -15.39
C SER A 397 -15.54 14.30 -14.66
N ALA A 398 -14.66 13.38 -15.05
CA ALA A 398 -14.48 12.08 -14.42
C ALA A 398 -13.90 12.23 -13.00
N GLN A 399 -14.25 11.31 -12.12
CA GLN A 399 -13.71 11.22 -10.77
C GLN A 399 -12.98 9.89 -10.59
N PHE A 400 -11.90 9.94 -9.83
CA PHE A 400 -11.14 8.78 -9.40
C PHE A 400 -11.08 8.80 -7.88
N ASN A 401 -10.84 7.65 -7.24
CA ASN A 401 -10.57 7.57 -5.82
C ASN A 401 -9.30 6.71 -5.63
N GLU A 402 -8.19 7.37 -5.31
CA GLU A 402 -6.87 6.76 -5.11
C GLU A 402 -6.48 5.72 -6.17
N PRO A 403 -6.33 6.11 -7.46
CA PRO A 403 -5.94 5.17 -8.52
C PRO A 403 -4.54 4.60 -8.29
N GLY A 404 -4.43 3.33 -7.87
CA GLY A 404 -3.15 2.68 -7.55
C GLY A 404 -2.35 2.13 -8.73
N GLY A 405 -2.99 1.98 -9.91
CA GLY A 405 -2.35 1.28 -11.03
C GLY A 405 -2.81 1.69 -12.42
N ARG A 406 -1.91 1.48 -13.40
CA ARG A 406 -2.14 1.71 -14.82
C ARG A 406 -1.36 0.78 -15.73
N SER A 407 -1.94 0.51 -16.89
CA SER A 407 -1.25 -0.10 -18.02
C SER A 407 -1.79 0.41 -19.35
N THR A 408 -0.93 0.35 -20.36
CA THR A 408 -1.27 0.61 -21.76
C THR A 408 -0.69 -0.50 -22.62
N HIS A 409 -1.23 -0.66 -23.83
CA HIS A 409 -0.70 -1.59 -24.81
C HIS A 409 -0.46 -0.90 -26.16
N ARG A 410 0.71 -1.15 -26.78
CA ARG A 410 0.99 -0.75 -28.17
C ARG A 410 0.44 -1.78 -29.16
N SER A 411 -0.87 -1.78 -29.38
CA SER A 411 -1.41 -2.37 -30.62
C SER A 411 -2.77 -1.82 -31.00
N CYS A 412 -2.81 -0.56 -31.39
CA CYS A 412 -3.69 -0.14 -32.47
C CYS A 412 -3.04 1.08 -33.10
N ARG A 413 -2.65 0.97 -34.38
CA ARG A 413 -2.04 2.06 -35.16
C ARG A 413 -2.94 3.32 -35.27
N ASN A 414 -4.07 3.41 -34.58
CA ASN A 414 -4.96 4.58 -34.55
C ASN A 414 -5.91 4.64 -33.32
N ALA A 415 -5.67 3.89 -32.23
CA ALA A 415 -6.47 4.02 -31.00
C ALA A 415 -5.63 3.63 -29.78
N HIS A 416 -5.36 4.59 -28.91
CA HIS A 416 -4.62 4.39 -27.66
C HIS A 416 -5.64 4.29 -26.52
N SER A 417 -5.80 3.13 -25.90
CA SER A 417 -6.57 2.98 -24.66
C SER A 417 -5.59 2.88 -23.48
N ALA A 418 -5.74 3.80 -22.53
CA ALA A 418 -5.08 3.72 -21.23
C ALA A 418 -6.08 3.15 -20.22
N HIS A 419 -5.71 2.09 -19.52
CA HIS A 419 -6.55 1.46 -18.51
C HIS A 419 -6.10 1.92 -17.13
N VAL A 420 -7.04 2.48 -16.37
CA VAL A 420 -6.86 2.91 -14.98
C VAL A 420 -7.76 2.07 -14.12
N VAL A 421 -7.26 1.63 -12.98
CA VAL A 421 -8.03 0.84 -12.04
C VAL A 421 -8.14 1.59 -10.71
N THR A 422 -9.37 1.66 -10.19
CA THR A 422 -9.76 2.33 -8.94
C THR A 422 -10.64 1.40 -8.12
N SER A 423 -10.64 1.60 -6.80
CA SER A 423 -11.58 0.92 -5.91
C SER A 423 -13.04 1.19 -6.29
N PRO A 424 -13.98 0.26 -6.05
CA PRO A 424 -15.41 0.52 -6.19
C PRO A 424 -15.98 1.29 -4.98
N PRO A 425 -17.18 1.87 -5.10
CA PRO A 425 -17.84 2.61 -4.02
C PRO A 425 -18.17 1.72 -2.82
N ILE A 426 -17.83 2.20 -1.62
CA ILE A 426 -18.33 1.67 -0.36
C ILE A 426 -19.56 2.50 0.05
N PRO A 427 -20.71 1.89 0.35
CA PRO A 427 -21.88 2.63 0.81
C PRO A 427 -21.60 3.30 2.17
N PRO A 428 -22.09 4.53 2.40
CA PRO A 428 -21.86 5.23 3.66
C PRO A 428 -22.49 4.47 4.85
N SER A 429 -21.71 4.28 5.91
CA SER A 429 -22.21 3.78 7.20
C SER A 429 -22.96 4.89 7.93
N ASN A 430 -24.29 4.75 8.05
CA ASN A 430 -25.15 5.67 8.79
C ASN A 430 -25.25 5.35 10.30
N GLN A 431 -24.33 4.57 10.88
CA GLN A 431 -24.39 4.23 12.30
C GLN A 431 -23.36 5.01 13.13
N PRO A 432 -23.79 5.83 14.10
CA PRO A 432 -22.87 6.35 15.10
C PRO A 432 -22.31 5.18 15.91
N VAL A 433 -20.98 5.18 16.12
CA VAL A 433 -20.30 4.25 17.03
C VAL A 433 -20.90 4.43 18.43
N ARG A 434 -21.77 3.50 18.84
CA ARG A 434 -22.25 3.40 20.21
C ARG A 434 -21.48 2.30 20.91
N LEU A 435 -20.76 2.65 21.98
CA LEU A 435 -20.36 1.69 22.99
C LEU A 435 -21.64 1.19 23.68
N SER A 436 -22.11 -0.01 23.33
CA SER A 436 -23.24 -0.61 24.04
C SER A 436 -22.75 -1.13 25.38
N THR A 437 -22.90 -0.32 26.43
CA THR A 437 -22.99 -0.85 27.79
C THR A 437 -24.47 -1.05 28.08
N GLY A 438 -24.89 -2.28 28.38
CA GLY A 438 -26.29 -2.55 28.69
C GLY A 438 -26.70 -1.84 29.98
N ALA A 439 -27.39 -0.70 29.86
CA ALA A 439 -28.33 -0.14 30.85
C ALA A 439 -29.03 1.11 30.26
N GLU A 440 -30.36 1.15 30.36
CA GLU A 440 -31.23 2.23 29.87
C GLU A 440 -31.27 3.49 30.77
N SER A 441 -31.52 4.63 30.12
CA SER A 441 -32.13 5.90 30.58
C SER A 441 -31.30 6.91 31.41
N ALA A 442 -31.13 8.14 30.87
CA ALA A 442 -31.51 9.42 31.50
C ALA A 442 -31.16 10.67 30.64
N ASP A 443 -32.19 11.51 30.43
CA ASP A 443 -32.30 12.99 30.25
C ASP A 443 -31.27 13.82 29.42
N PRO A 444 -31.69 14.52 28.34
CA PRO A 444 -30.86 15.41 27.54
C PRO A 444 -30.99 16.88 27.98
N SER A 445 -30.27 17.30 29.02
CA SER A 445 -29.98 18.73 29.22
C SER A 445 -28.75 18.95 30.11
N LEU A 446 -27.55 18.96 29.51
CA LEU A 446 -26.33 19.62 29.99
C LEU A 446 -25.24 19.45 28.92
N VAL A 447 -25.03 20.49 28.10
CA VAL A 447 -23.96 20.53 27.10
C VAL A 447 -22.82 21.39 27.63
N ALA A 448 -21.71 20.75 27.97
CA ALA A 448 -20.36 21.32 28.12
C ALA A 448 -19.33 20.23 27.75
N PRO A 449 -18.16 20.57 27.19
CA PRO A 449 -17.30 19.61 26.49
C PRO A 449 -16.55 18.72 27.49
N ALA A 450 -16.80 17.41 27.41
CA ALA A 450 -16.15 16.40 28.26
C ALA A 450 -15.08 15.63 27.45
N LEU A 451 -13.87 15.57 28.03
CA LEU A 451 -12.81 14.59 27.74
C LEU A 451 -13.33 13.16 27.93
N PRO A 452 -12.74 12.12 27.31
CA PRO A 452 -13.13 10.74 27.59
C PRO A 452 -12.62 10.33 28.98
N VAL A 453 -13.54 10.24 29.94
CA VAL A 453 -13.39 9.59 31.25
C VAL A 453 -14.60 8.69 31.46
N LEU A 454 -14.38 7.39 31.76
CA LEU A 454 -15.35 6.46 32.36
C LEU A 454 -14.53 5.42 33.15
N ARG A 455 -14.84 4.97 34.38
CA ARG A 455 -15.92 5.24 35.34
C ARG A 455 -15.42 4.72 36.70
N ARG A 456 -15.67 5.48 37.78
CA ARG A 456 -15.34 5.13 39.19
C ARG A 456 -16.23 3.98 39.68
N LEU A 457 -15.69 2.99 40.40
CA LEU A 457 -16.48 2.15 41.30
C LEU A 457 -16.48 2.79 42.69
N SER A 458 -17.67 3.11 43.20
CA SER A 458 -17.88 3.60 44.56
C SER A 458 -17.88 2.43 45.54
N ASN A 459 -16.90 2.37 46.45
CA ASN A 459 -17.02 1.60 47.68
C ASN A 459 -17.48 2.52 48.82
N LYS A 460 -18.71 2.29 49.31
CA LYS A 460 -19.15 2.68 50.65
C LYS A 460 -19.97 1.54 51.24
N ALA A 461 -19.39 0.81 52.17
CA ALA A 461 -20.05 0.33 53.38
C ALA A 461 -19.03 -0.21 54.40
N GLN A 462 -19.01 0.43 55.58
CA GLN A 462 -18.80 -0.12 56.94
C GLN A 462 -17.44 -0.78 57.26
N ALA A 463 -16.74 -0.46 58.35
CA ALA A 463 -16.98 0.37 59.53
C ALA A 463 -15.65 0.98 60.01
#